data_AF-A5CNM3-F1
#
_entry.id   AF-A5CNM3-F1
#
_cell.length_a   1.000
_cell.length_b   1.000
_cell.length_c   1.000
_cell.angle_alpha   90.00
_cell.angle_beta   90.00
_cell.angle_gamma   90.00
#
_symmetry.space_group_name_H-M   'P 1'
#
loop_
_entity.id
_entity.type
_entity.pdbx_description
1 polymer ?
#
loop_
_entity_poly.entity_id
_entity_poly.type
_entity_poly.pdbx_seq_one_letter_code
_entity_poly.pdbx_strand_id
1 'polypeptide(L)'
;MPAYVRPAIDAPPAIADDGVPYGSRRDATGTPAEDACTRVSRLERFAPLHAVAVRSVRLAPRDGNGRTLTLEYTGFPGVLLHSGRRMAEAFPQCGCDACDDRWEDVADSLEEAVLLAAGQLPPPREPFGDLVR
;
A
#
# COMPACT_ATOMS: atom_id res chain seq x y z
N MET A 1 0.35 23.88 10.28
CA MET A 1 0.36 22.48 9.83
C MET A 1 0.68 21.60 11.02
N PRO A 2 -0.17 20.65 11.41
CA PRO A 2 0.21 19.70 12.44
C PRO A 2 1.44 18.91 11.95
N ALA A 3 2.43 18.75 12.82
CA ALA A 3 3.59 17.92 12.51
C ALA A 3 3.13 16.47 12.29
N TYR A 4 3.79 15.76 11.38
CA TYR A 4 3.56 14.33 11.22
C TYR A 4 3.76 13.61 12.57
N VAL A 5 2.68 13.01 13.09
CA VAL A 5 2.72 12.16 14.27
C VAL A 5 2.77 10.72 13.79
N ARG A 6 3.89 10.04 14.03
CA ARG A 6 4.00 8.61 13.73
C ARG A 6 2.94 7.85 14.55
N PRO A 7 2.07 7.03 13.93
CA PRO A 7 1.13 6.21 14.67
C PRO A 7 1.86 5.29 15.64
N ALA A 8 1.36 5.18 16.86
CA ALA A 8 1.85 4.20 17.81
C ALA A 8 1.48 2.80 17.27
N ILE A 9 2.50 2.00 16.97
CA ILE A 9 2.34 0.59 16.61
C ILE A 9 2.89 -0.22 17.78
N ASP A 10 2.05 -1.05 18.38
CA ASP A 10 2.51 -2.05 19.35
C ASP A 10 3.21 -3.19 18.60
N ALA A 11 4.54 -3.09 18.54
CA ALA A 11 5.40 -4.00 17.79
C ALA A 11 6.48 -4.56 18.73
N PRO A 12 6.17 -5.59 19.54
CA PRO A 12 7.19 -6.25 20.34
C PRO A 12 8.28 -6.84 19.43
N PRO A 13 9.55 -6.93 19.91
CA PRO A 13 10.63 -7.50 19.13
C PRO A 13 10.26 -8.90 18.66
N ALA A 14 10.23 -9.10 17.35
CA ALA A 14 10.05 -10.44 16.81
C ALA A 14 11.29 -11.28 17.11
N ILE A 15 11.09 -12.50 17.61
CA ILE A 15 12.17 -13.41 18.02
C ILE A 15 12.22 -14.60 17.06
N ALA A 16 13.42 -14.97 16.61
CA ALA A 16 13.67 -16.11 15.73
C ALA A 16 13.66 -17.47 16.49
N ASP A 17 13.81 -18.60 15.77
CA ASP A 17 13.66 -19.96 16.31
C ASP A 17 14.72 -20.29 17.35
N ASP A 18 15.89 -19.68 17.19
CA ASP A 18 17.05 -19.77 18.06
C ASP A 18 17.07 -18.69 19.16
N GLY A 19 15.97 -17.93 19.33
CA GLY A 19 15.85 -16.93 20.39
C GLY A 19 16.48 -15.57 20.08
N VAL A 20 17.11 -15.38 18.93
CA VAL A 20 17.73 -14.09 18.57
C VAL A 20 16.67 -13.15 17.96
N PRO A 21 16.60 -11.86 18.35
CA PRO A 21 15.70 -10.91 17.73
C PRO A 21 15.96 -10.70 16.23
N TYR A 22 14.89 -10.56 15.44
CA TYR A 22 15.01 -10.19 14.04
C TYR A 22 15.67 -8.82 13.89
N GLY A 23 16.55 -8.68 12.90
CA GLY A 23 17.31 -7.44 12.65
C GLY A 23 18.66 -7.35 13.39
N SER A 24 18.92 -8.20 14.38
CA SER A 24 20.19 -8.22 15.12
C SER A 24 21.33 -8.99 14.44
N ARG A 25 21.05 -9.72 13.35
CA ARG A 25 22.05 -10.46 12.57
C ARG A 25 22.42 -9.70 11.29
N ARG A 26 23.16 -8.61 11.49
CA ARG A 26 23.70 -7.75 10.43
C ARG A 26 25.21 -7.83 10.51
N ASP A 27 25.90 -7.99 9.38
CA ASP A 27 27.34 -7.79 9.35
C ASP A 27 27.69 -6.29 9.46
N ALA A 28 28.98 -5.95 9.44
CA ALA A 28 29.43 -4.56 9.52
C ALA A 28 28.92 -3.65 8.38
N THR A 29 28.41 -4.24 7.29
CA THR A 29 27.83 -3.52 6.14
C THR A 29 26.30 -3.42 6.20
N GLY A 30 25.66 -4.04 7.20
CA GLY A 30 24.20 -4.10 7.30
C GLY A 30 23.57 -5.22 6.45
N THR A 31 24.37 -6.11 5.88
CA THR A 31 23.90 -7.22 5.06
C THR A 31 23.42 -8.37 5.95
N PRO A 32 22.26 -9.00 5.65
CA PRO A 32 21.83 -10.21 6.36
C PRO A 32 22.81 -11.37 6.09
N ALA A 33 22.96 -12.27 7.06
CA ALA A 33 23.74 -13.50 6.89
C ALA A 33 23.23 -14.32 5.68
N GLU A 34 24.13 -15.00 4.98
CA GLU A 34 23.84 -15.66 3.70
C GLU A 34 22.78 -16.77 3.83
N ASP A 35 22.77 -17.48 4.96
CA ASP A 35 21.77 -18.51 5.28
C ASP A 35 20.35 -17.92 5.44
N ALA A 36 20.23 -16.70 5.95
CA ALA A 36 18.96 -16.00 6.13
C ALA A 36 18.27 -15.65 4.81
N CYS A 37 19.02 -15.51 3.70
CA CYS A 37 18.48 -15.19 2.39
C CYS A 37 17.74 -16.36 1.70
N THR A 38 17.81 -17.58 2.25
CA THR A 38 17.18 -18.78 1.64
C THR A 38 15.88 -19.22 2.31
N ARG A 39 15.48 -18.59 3.43
CA ARG A 39 14.35 -19.04 4.26
C ARG A 39 13.27 -17.98 4.40
N VAL A 40 12.03 -18.35 4.08
CA VAL A 40 10.82 -17.58 4.42
C VAL A 40 10.13 -18.25 5.62
N SER A 41 10.08 -17.56 6.76
CA SER A 41 9.45 -18.05 8.00
C SER A 41 9.01 -16.87 8.85
N ARG A 42 8.16 -17.11 9.87
CA ARG A 42 7.62 -16.12 10.82
C ARG A 42 7.06 -14.85 10.21
N LEU A 43 6.13 -14.96 9.26
CA LEU A 43 5.53 -13.81 8.59
C LEU A 43 4.62 -12.99 9.53
N GLU A 44 4.10 -13.61 10.59
CA GLU A 44 3.30 -12.96 11.63
C GLU A 44 4.03 -11.81 12.33
N ARG A 45 5.37 -11.76 12.27
CA ARG A 45 6.16 -10.62 12.77
C ARG A 45 5.81 -9.28 12.11
N PHE A 46 5.21 -9.32 10.93
CA PHE A 46 4.79 -8.13 10.19
C PHE A 46 3.34 -7.71 10.51
N ALA A 47 2.59 -8.51 11.27
CA ALA A 47 1.21 -8.22 11.63
C ALA A 47 0.98 -6.85 12.30
N PRO A 48 1.89 -6.32 13.15
CA PRO A 48 1.71 -4.97 13.70
C PRO A 48 1.59 -3.85 12.65
N LEU A 49 2.16 -4.04 11.45
CA LEU A 49 2.02 -3.08 10.35
C LEU A 49 0.56 -2.96 9.88
N HIS A 50 -0.28 -3.96 10.12
CA HIS A 50 -1.70 -3.87 9.80
C HIS A 50 -2.44 -2.87 10.69
N ALA A 51 -1.90 -2.48 11.85
CA ALA A 51 -2.54 -1.51 12.73
C ALA A 51 -2.66 -0.10 12.11
N VAL A 52 -1.81 0.22 11.13
CA VAL A 52 -1.88 1.49 10.38
C VAL A 52 -2.63 1.38 9.06
N ALA A 53 -2.97 0.16 8.64
CA ALA A 53 -3.85 -0.10 7.49
C ALA A 53 -5.29 -0.13 7.99
N VAL A 54 -6.11 0.83 7.55
CA VAL A 54 -7.51 0.92 7.99
C VAL A 54 -8.35 -0.22 7.42
N ARG A 55 -8.09 -0.58 6.15
CA ARG A 55 -8.78 -1.65 5.43
C ARG A 55 -7.97 -2.05 4.20
N SER A 56 -8.04 -3.31 3.80
CA SER A 56 -7.61 -3.74 2.46
C SER A 56 -8.75 -4.42 1.69
N VAL A 57 -8.78 -4.20 0.38
CA VAL A 57 -9.73 -4.80 -0.56
C VAL A 57 -8.93 -5.45 -1.69
N ARG A 58 -9.12 -6.75 -1.89
CA ARG A 58 -8.51 -7.48 -3.00
C ARG A 58 -9.52 -7.58 -4.14
N LEU A 59 -9.12 -7.14 -5.33
CA LEU A 59 -9.90 -7.25 -6.56
C LEU A 59 -9.28 -8.33 -7.43
N ALA A 60 -10.04 -9.39 -7.70
CA ALA A 60 -9.66 -10.47 -8.60
C ALA A 60 -10.56 -10.44 -9.85
N PRO A 61 -10.01 -10.63 -11.06
CA PRO A 61 -10.81 -10.81 -12.26
C PRO A 61 -11.82 -11.97 -12.11
N ARG A 62 -13.06 -11.79 -12.56
CA ARG A 62 -14.13 -12.78 -12.42
C ARG A 62 -13.88 -14.06 -13.22
N ASP A 63 -13.25 -13.93 -14.38
CA ASP A 63 -12.86 -15.03 -15.25
C ASP A 63 -11.55 -15.71 -14.81
N GLY A 64 -10.95 -15.24 -13.71
CA GLY A 64 -9.65 -15.69 -13.21
C GLY A 64 -8.48 -15.28 -14.10
N ASN A 65 -8.72 -14.53 -15.18
CA ASN A 65 -7.72 -14.18 -16.17
C ASN A 65 -7.38 -12.69 -16.04
N GLY A 66 -6.17 -12.40 -15.59
CA GLY A 66 -5.70 -11.03 -15.37
C GLY A 66 -5.06 -10.83 -14.00
N ARG A 67 -4.68 -9.59 -13.73
CA ARG A 67 -3.90 -9.26 -12.54
C ARG A 67 -4.81 -9.00 -11.34
N THR A 68 -4.51 -9.64 -10.22
CA THR A 68 -5.15 -9.32 -8.94
C THR A 68 -4.60 -7.99 -8.43
N LEU A 69 -5.48 -7.07 -8.06
CA LEU A 69 -5.14 -5.77 -7.50
C LEU A 69 -5.47 -5.75 -6.00
N THR A 70 -4.78 -4.93 -5.22
CA THR A 70 -5.14 -4.66 -3.82
C THR A 70 -5.24 -3.16 -3.59
N LEU A 71 -6.36 -2.72 -3.02
CA LEU A 71 -6.56 -1.36 -2.54
C LEU A 71 -6.37 -1.36 -1.02
N GLU A 72 -5.52 -0.49 -0.51
CA GLU A 72 -5.27 -0.34 0.92
C GLU A 72 -5.65 1.07 1.36
N TYR A 73 -6.53 1.15 2.35
CA TYR A 73 -6.97 2.40 2.96
C TYR A 73 -5.95 2.79 4.02
N THR A 74 -5.46 4.02 3.95
CA THR A 74 -4.43 4.50 4.88
C THR A 74 -5.04 5.27 6.06
N GLY A 75 -4.24 5.54 7.10
CA GLY A 75 -4.65 6.42 8.21
C GLY A 75 -4.76 7.90 7.82
N PHE A 76 -4.16 8.29 6.69
CA PHE A 76 -4.54 9.49 5.95
C PHE A 76 -5.73 9.11 5.04
N PRO A 77 -6.79 9.92 4.87
CA PRO A 77 -7.98 9.53 4.11
C PRO A 77 -7.68 9.41 2.61
N GLY A 78 -6.99 8.34 2.21
CA GLY A 78 -6.49 8.05 0.88
C GLY A 78 -6.25 6.55 0.69
N VAL A 79 -5.98 6.16 -0.53
CA VAL A 79 -5.89 4.76 -0.98
C VAL A 79 -4.53 4.50 -1.63
N LEU A 80 -3.92 3.35 -1.30
CA LEU A 80 -2.78 2.79 -2.02
C LEU A 80 -3.25 1.69 -2.96
N LEU A 81 -2.92 1.80 -4.25
CA LEU A 81 -3.14 0.77 -5.26
C LEU A 81 -1.89 -0.09 -5.42
N HIS A 82 -2.01 -1.35 -5.05
CA HIS A 82 -1.01 -2.39 -5.28
C HIS A 82 -1.40 -3.21 -6.50
N SER A 83 -0.75 -2.95 -7.64
CA SER A 83 -0.98 -3.72 -8.87
C SER A 83 0.04 -4.82 -9.11
N GLY A 84 1.10 -4.95 -8.30
CA GLY A 84 2.17 -5.96 -8.51
C GLY A 84 3.47 -5.39 -9.09
N ARG A 85 3.58 -4.07 -9.24
CA ARG A 85 4.87 -3.37 -9.30
C ARG A 85 5.38 -3.17 -7.87
N ARG A 86 6.72 -3.10 -7.66
CA ARG A 86 7.34 -3.03 -6.31
C ARG A 86 6.91 -1.81 -5.47
N MET A 87 6.26 -0.80 -6.06
CA MET A 87 5.69 0.34 -5.35
C MET A 87 4.17 0.40 -5.57
N ALA A 88 3.45 0.71 -4.50
CA ALA A 88 2.05 1.10 -4.56
C ALA A 88 1.92 2.57 -4.98
N GLU A 89 0.85 2.88 -5.69
CA GLU A 89 0.53 4.25 -6.12
C GLU A 89 -0.49 4.86 -5.15
N ALA A 90 -0.31 6.12 -4.76
CA ALA A 90 -1.09 6.78 -3.71
C ALA A 90 -2.12 7.76 -4.30
N PHE A 91 -3.33 7.73 -3.75
CA PHE A 91 -4.45 8.57 -4.16
C PHE A 91 -5.10 9.20 -2.92
N PRO A 92 -4.95 10.52 -2.69
CA PRO A 92 -4.10 11.45 -3.45
C PRO A 92 -2.61 11.23 -3.18
N GLN A 93 -1.74 11.77 -4.05
CA GLN A 93 -0.29 11.75 -3.85
C GLN A 93 0.17 12.71 -2.74
N CYS A 94 -0.61 13.76 -2.48
CA CYS A 94 -0.37 14.75 -1.45
C CYS A 94 -1.70 15.13 -0.79
N GLY A 95 -1.65 15.48 0.50
CA GLY A 95 -2.83 15.81 1.29
C GLY A 95 -2.88 17.24 1.80
N CYS A 96 -2.07 18.13 1.23
CA CYS A 96 -1.95 19.51 1.71
C CYS A 96 -2.91 20.44 0.96
N ASP A 97 -3.41 21.47 1.66
CA ASP A 97 -4.31 22.49 1.09
C ASP A 97 -3.72 23.20 -0.14
N ALA A 98 -2.39 23.22 -0.28
CA ALA A 98 -1.71 23.84 -1.42
C ALA A 98 -1.85 23.05 -2.72
N CYS A 99 -2.13 21.75 -2.64
CA CYS A 99 -2.40 20.94 -3.83
C CYS A 99 -3.80 21.20 -4.38
N ASP A 100 -4.73 21.67 -3.55
CA ASP A 100 -6.12 21.98 -3.92
C ASP A 100 -6.80 20.86 -4.72
N ASP A 101 -6.41 19.60 -4.41
CA ASP A 101 -6.92 18.42 -5.09
C ASP A 101 -8.41 18.25 -4.80
N ARG A 102 -9.21 18.11 -5.85
CA ARG A 102 -10.61 17.69 -5.72
C ARG A 102 -10.67 16.19 -5.57
N TRP A 103 -11.56 15.70 -4.70
CA TRP A 103 -11.69 14.25 -4.48
C TRP A 103 -12.13 13.51 -5.74
N GLU A 104 -12.87 14.18 -6.62
CA GLU A 104 -13.33 13.67 -7.92
C GLU A 104 -12.15 13.40 -8.87
N ASP A 105 -11.25 14.38 -9.04
CA ASP A 105 -10.08 14.24 -9.91
C ASP A 105 -9.13 13.14 -9.42
N VAL A 106 -9.04 12.98 -8.10
CA VAL A 106 -8.29 11.90 -7.44
C VAL A 106 -8.96 10.54 -7.67
N ALA A 107 -10.31 10.47 -7.64
CA ALA A 107 -11.07 9.26 -7.90
C ALA A 107 -10.93 8.82 -9.36
N ASP A 108 -11.01 9.76 -10.31
CA ASP A 108 -10.80 9.50 -11.74
C ASP A 108 -9.37 8.98 -12.00
N SER A 109 -8.38 9.57 -11.33
CA SER A 109 -6.99 9.12 -11.42
C SER A 109 -6.79 7.71 -10.87
N LEU A 110 -7.50 7.36 -9.79
CA LEU A 110 -7.51 6.00 -9.25
C LEU A 110 -8.19 5.02 -10.21
N GLU A 111 -9.34 5.40 -10.79
CA GLU A 111 -10.03 4.58 -11.79
C GLU A 111 -9.15 4.31 -13.01
N GLU A 112 -8.53 5.35 -13.55
CA GLU A 112 -7.57 5.25 -14.65
C GLU A 112 -6.43 4.28 -14.31
N ALA A 113 -5.82 4.41 -13.14
CA ALA A 113 -4.75 3.52 -12.69
C ALA A 113 -5.22 2.06 -12.56
N VAL A 114 -6.45 1.83 -12.07
CA VAL A 114 -7.05 0.49 -11.98
C VAL A 114 -7.30 -0.11 -13.36
N LEU A 115 -7.89 0.66 -14.29
CA LEU A 115 -8.19 0.21 -15.65
C LEU A 115 -6.90 -0.11 -16.42
N LEU A 116 -5.91 0.78 -16.36
CA LEU A 116 -4.59 0.53 -16.93
C LEU A 116 -3.92 -0.69 -16.30
N ALA A 117 -4.03 -0.86 -14.98
CA ALA A 117 -3.47 -2.00 -14.29
C ALA A 117 -4.13 -3.33 -14.68
N ALA A 118 -5.40 -3.29 -15.08
CA ALA A 118 -6.19 -4.39 -15.62
C ALA A 118 -5.99 -4.60 -17.14
N GLY A 119 -5.21 -3.75 -17.82
CA GLY A 119 -4.98 -3.82 -19.26
C GLY A 119 -6.11 -3.26 -20.11
N GLN A 120 -6.96 -2.40 -19.54
CA GLN A 120 -8.04 -1.71 -20.24
C GLN A 120 -7.66 -0.25 -20.53
N LEU A 121 -8.24 0.30 -21.60
CA LEU A 121 -8.11 1.72 -21.91
C LEU A 121 -9.15 2.50 -21.09
N PRO A 122 -8.74 3.50 -20.27
CA PRO A 122 -9.66 4.30 -19.50
C PRO A 122 -10.55 5.15 -20.43
N PRO A 123 -11.81 5.42 -20.04
CA PRO A 123 -12.62 6.41 -20.74
C PRO A 123 -11.97 7.80 -20.66
N PRO A 124 -12.25 8.70 -21.62
CA PRO A 124 -11.85 10.09 -21.48
C PRO A 124 -12.47 10.67 -20.20
N ARG A 125 -11.70 11.47 -19.46
CA ARG A 125 -12.17 12.13 -18.24
C ARG A 125 -13.39 13.00 -18.57
N GLU A 126 -14.54 12.66 -17.99
CA GLU A 126 -15.74 13.47 -18.09
C GLU A 126 -15.76 14.49 -16.94
N PRO A 127 -16.07 15.77 -17.20
CA PRO A 127 -16.22 16.73 -16.12
C PRO A 127 -17.39 16.31 -15.22
N PHE A 128 -17.11 16.14 -13.92
CA PHE A 128 -18.02 15.59 -12.91
C PHE A 128 -19.41 16.25 -12.81
N GLY A 129 -19.63 17.43 -13.40
CA GLY A 129 -20.90 18.16 -13.37
C GLY A 129 -22.12 17.38 -13.88
N ASP A 130 -21.93 16.27 -14.61
CA ASP A 130 -23.01 15.46 -15.18
C ASP A 130 -23.29 14.13 -14.44
N LEU A 131 -22.53 13.77 -13.40
CA LEU A 131 -22.68 12.47 -12.69
C LEU A 131 -23.30 12.54 -11.28
N VAL A 132 -23.59 13.74 -10.76
CA VAL A 132 -24.34 13.91 -9.51
C VAL A 132 -25.60 14.72 -9.78
N ARG A 133 -26.74 14.03 -9.78
CA ARG A 133 -28.08 14.62 -9.73
C ARG A 133 -28.78 14.20 -8.45
#